data_AF-A0A1H3CBG7-F1
#
_entry.id   AF-A0A1H3CBG7-F1
#
_cell.length_a   1.000
_cell.length_b   1.000
_cell.length_c   1.000
_cell.angle_alpha   90.00
_cell.angle_beta   90.00
_cell.angle_gamma   90.00
#
_symmetry.space_group_name_H-M   'P 1'
#
loop_
_entity.id
_entity.type
_entity.pdbx_description
1 polymer ?
#
loop_
_entity_poly.entity_id
_entity_poly.type
_entity_poly.pdbx_seq_one_letter_code
_entity_poly.pdbx_strand_id
1 'polypeptide(L)'
;MKRKLVALFAVVAVFAWVPLSPLFNSTAHAESTAKTDVLKQTMELAKQGKAVNSGSFGLQSKKSSILKKWGKPEYQDQFTLNYDKHQVSFYLDNQGIVKSLETTDAKLVPVSHDQVAKTLGKPFESDAGAGQYYESYHAGKNDVTFHWTSMKKPNGELSLTSVKIEKAPKHKK
;
A
#
# COMPACT_ATOMS: atom_id res chain seq x y z
N MET A 1 3.57 13.76 -82.55
CA MET A 1 2.71 14.97 -82.67
C MET A 1 1.38 14.70 -81.98
N LYS A 2 0.90 15.66 -81.16
CA LYS A 2 -0.42 15.75 -80.49
C LYS A 2 -0.62 14.80 -79.29
N ARG A 3 -1.24 15.18 -78.16
CA ARG A 3 -1.64 16.44 -77.51
C ARG A 3 -1.98 16.08 -76.05
N LYS A 4 -1.84 17.06 -75.15
CA LYS A 4 -2.06 17.02 -73.70
C LYS A 4 -3.49 16.58 -73.31
N LEU A 5 -3.66 16.03 -72.10
CA LEU A 5 -4.77 16.45 -71.22
C LEU A 5 -4.38 16.36 -69.75
N VAL A 6 -4.55 17.48 -69.06
CA VAL A 6 -4.42 17.70 -67.62
C VAL A 6 -5.76 17.37 -66.99
N ALA A 7 -5.78 16.69 -65.83
CA ALA A 7 -6.94 16.65 -64.96
C ALA A 7 -6.53 17.02 -63.53
N LEU A 8 -7.07 18.16 -63.12
CA LEU A 8 -6.96 18.83 -61.85
C LEU A 8 -7.78 18.03 -60.81
N PHE A 9 -7.19 17.64 -59.68
CA PHE A 9 -7.98 17.21 -58.52
C PHE A 9 -7.99 18.33 -57.47
N ALA A 10 -9.19 18.88 -57.27
CA ALA A 10 -9.48 19.86 -56.24
C ALA A 10 -9.47 19.18 -54.86
N VAL A 11 -8.66 19.70 -53.94
CA VAL A 11 -8.67 19.31 -52.53
C VAL A 11 -9.70 20.17 -51.81
N VAL A 12 -10.82 19.58 -51.44
CA VAL A 12 -11.82 20.20 -50.56
C VAL A 12 -11.33 20.04 -49.11
N ALA A 13 -10.84 21.13 -48.53
CA ALA A 13 -10.52 21.19 -47.11
C ALA A 13 -11.81 21.43 -46.30
N VAL A 14 -12.27 20.40 -45.59
CA VAL A 14 -13.38 20.51 -44.64
C VAL A 14 -12.80 20.90 -43.28
N PHE A 15 -12.98 22.16 -42.87
CA PHE A 15 -12.71 22.61 -41.52
C PHE A 15 -13.80 22.08 -40.58
N ALA A 16 -13.49 21.00 -39.86
CA ALA A 16 -14.32 20.52 -38.77
C ALA A 16 -14.08 21.39 -37.53
N TRP A 17 -15.09 22.17 -37.14
CA TRP A 17 -15.13 22.87 -35.87
C TRP A 17 -15.44 21.85 -34.77
N VAL A 18 -14.42 21.43 -34.02
CA VAL A 18 -14.62 20.54 -32.86
C VAL A 18 -14.86 21.43 -31.64
N PRO A 19 -16.02 21.34 -30.96
CA PRO A 19 -16.23 22.03 -29.71
C PRO A 19 -15.24 21.47 -28.67
N LEU A 20 -14.44 22.37 -28.11
CA LEU A 20 -13.49 22.06 -27.04
C LEU A 20 -14.29 21.82 -25.76
N SER A 21 -14.81 20.62 -25.58
CA SER A 21 -15.42 20.22 -24.32
C SER A 21 -14.33 20.16 -23.24
N PRO A 22 -14.53 20.78 -22.05
CA PRO A 22 -13.57 20.68 -20.97
C PRO A 22 -13.50 19.24 -20.47
N LEU A 23 -12.38 18.56 -20.73
CA LEU A 23 -12.01 17.27 -20.15
C LEU A 23 -11.59 17.46 -18.69
N PHE A 24 -12.54 17.79 -17.81
CA PHE A 24 -12.31 17.79 -16.37
C PHE A 24 -13.52 17.18 -15.69
N ASN A 25 -13.40 15.92 -15.26
CA ASN A 25 -14.07 15.31 -14.10
C ASN A 25 -14.14 13.76 -14.18
N SER A 26 -13.02 13.06 -14.38
CA SER A 26 -13.01 11.57 -14.25
C SER A 26 -11.82 10.97 -13.50
N THR A 27 -10.99 11.80 -12.84
CA THR A 27 -9.82 11.31 -12.10
C THR A 27 -10.13 10.96 -10.63
N ALA A 28 -11.01 11.71 -9.97
CA ALA A 28 -11.30 11.53 -8.54
C ALA A 28 -11.96 10.17 -8.20
N HIS A 29 -12.84 9.67 -9.05
CA HIS A 29 -13.53 8.39 -8.82
C HIS A 29 -12.61 7.17 -9.01
N ALA A 30 -11.72 7.22 -10.00
CA ALA A 30 -10.74 6.16 -10.24
C ALA A 30 -9.71 6.04 -9.10
N GLU A 31 -9.25 7.18 -8.59
CA GLU A 31 -8.28 7.24 -7.49
C GLU A 31 -8.87 6.71 -6.16
N SER A 32 -10.11 7.08 -5.84
CA SER A 32 -10.80 6.57 -4.64
C SER A 32 -11.00 5.05 -4.66
N THR A 33 -11.20 4.47 -5.85
CA THR A 33 -11.42 3.03 -6.01
C THR A 33 -10.11 2.28 -5.78
N ALA A 34 -9.02 2.71 -6.42
CA ALA A 34 -7.69 2.11 -6.27
C ALA A 34 -7.20 2.10 -4.81
N LYS A 35 -7.42 3.18 -4.04
CA LYS A 35 -7.05 3.24 -2.62
C LYS A 35 -7.86 2.26 -1.76
N THR A 36 -9.14 2.11 -2.05
CA THR A 36 -10.02 1.16 -1.34
C THR A 36 -9.58 -0.28 -1.58
N ASP A 37 -9.10 -0.57 -2.80
CA ASP A 37 -8.60 -1.88 -3.16
C ASP A 37 -7.31 -2.23 -2.41
N VAL A 38 -6.40 -1.26 -2.21
CA VAL A 38 -5.18 -1.47 -1.42
C VAL A 38 -5.49 -1.81 0.04
N LEU A 39 -6.46 -1.13 0.66
CA LEU A 39 -6.86 -1.45 2.05
C LEU A 39 -7.45 -2.85 2.17
N LYS A 40 -8.36 -3.22 1.27
CA LYS A 40 -8.94 -4.57 1.25
C LYS A 40 -7.85 -5.63 1.03
N GLN A 41 -6.95 -5.41 0.08
CA GLN A 41 -5.82 -6.29 -0.18
C GLN A 41 -4.93 -6.45 1.06
N THR A 42 -4.66 -5.34 1.76
CA THR A 42 -3.85 -5.35 3.00
C THR A 42 -4.51 -6.23 4.06
N MET A 43 -5.82 -6.09 4.27
CA MET A 43 -6.55 -6.91 5.23
C MET A 43 -6.61 -8.40 4.82
N GLU A 44 -6.77 -8.70 3.53
CA GLU A 44 -6.75 -10.10 3.04
C GLU A 44 -5.37 -10.76 3.18
N LEU A 45 -4.29 -10.02 2.93
CA LEU A 45 -2.93 -10.50 3.18
C LEU A 45 -2.70 -10.69 4.69
N ALA A 46 -3.17 -9.76 5.51
CA ALA A 46 -3.02 -9.85 6.96
C ALA A 46 -3.74 -11.06 7.55
N LYS A 47 -4.92 -11.45 7.03
CA LYS A 47 -5.60 -12.71 7.42
C LYS A 47 -4.70 -13.94 7.20
N GLN A 48 -3.84 -13.89 6.18
CA GLN A 48 -2.85 -14.93 5.87
C GLN A 48 -1.53 -14.77 6.64
N GLY A 49 -1.40 -13.73 7.46
CA GLY A 49 -0.18 -13.37 8.18
C GLY A 49 0.89 -12.75 7.28
N LYS A 50 0.52 -12.16 6.15
CA LYS A 50 1.42 -11.55 5.17
C LYS A 50 1.21 -10.05 5.08
N ALA A 51 2.25 -9.34 4.67
CA ALA A 51 2.18 -7.91 4.37
C ALA A 51 2.25 -7.69 2.86
N VAL A 52 1.94 -6.47 2.42
CA VAL A 52 2.27 -6.05 1.05
C VAL A 52 3.78 -6.24 0.85
N ASN A 53 4.17 -6.72 -0.33
CA ASN A 53 5.54 -7.07 -0.72
C ASN A 53 6.25 -8.18 0.08
N SER A 54 5.61 -8.83 1.07
CA SER A 54 6.25 -9.93 1.81
C SER A 54 6.39 -11.23 0.99
N GLY A 55 5.81 -11.27 -0.21
CA GLY A 55 5.87 -12.40 -1.14
C GLY A 55 5.30 -13.70 -0.55
N SER A 56 6.13 -14.74 -0.50
CA SER A 56 5.74 -16.01 0.13
C SER A 56 5.90 -16.02 1.65
N PHE A 57 6.51 -14.98 2.24
CA PHE A 57 6.83 -14.91 3.65
C PHE A 57 5.78 -14.13 4.43
N GLY A 58 5.73 -14.42 5.72
CA GLY A 58 4.75 -13.90 6.67
C GLY A 58 5.02 -14.43 8.07
N LEU A 59 4.06 -14.26 8.97
CA LEU A 59 4.09 -14.81 10.31
C LEU A 59 4.47 -16.30 10.28
N GLN A 60 5.30 -16.71 11.24
CA GLN A 60 5.84 -18.07 11.36
C GLN A 60 6.86 -18.49 10.30
N SER A 61 7.24 -17.61 9.37
CA SER A 61 8.37 -17.88 8.47
C SER A 61 9.68 -17.99 9.26
N LYS A 62 10.62 -18.81 8.78
CA LYS A 62 11.94 -18.98 9.39
C LYS A 62 12.94 -17.98 8.78
N LYS A 63 13.78 -17.34 9.62
CA LYS A 63 14.91 -16.49 9.20
C LYS A 63 15.76 -17.17 8.12
N SER A 64 16.11 -18.45 8.30
CA SER A 64 16.91 -19.20 7.34
C SER A 64 16.23 -19.34 5.96
N SER A 65 14.92 -19.51 5.91
CA SER A 65 14.17 -19.60 4.65
C SER A 65 14.11 -18.26 3.93
N ILE A 66 13.95 -17.16 4.67
CA ILE A 66 13.94 -15.79 4.11
C ILE A 66 15.32 -15.48 3.52
N LEU A 67 16.38 -15.65 4.30
CA LEU A 67 17.76 -15.43 3.85
C LEU A 67 18.13 -16.29 2.64
N LYS A 68 17.68 -17.56 2.60
CA LYS A 68 17.93 -18.44 1.45
C LYS A 68 17.29 -17.95 0.16
N LYS A 69 16.08 -17.37 0.24
CA LYS A 69 15.32 -16.96 -0.95
C LYS A 69 15.63 -15.52 -1.39
N TRP A 70 15.78 -14.61 -0.43
CA TRP A 70 15.93 -13.18 -0.69
C TRP A 70 17.38 -12.69 -0.52
N GLY A 71 18.27 -13.53 -0.01
CA GLY A 71 19.65 -13.15 0.26
C GLY A 71 19.78 -12.29 1.52
N LYS A 72 20.93 -11.63 1.62
CA LYS A 72 21.27 -10.76 2.76
C LYS A 72 20.42 -9.47 2.72
N PRO A 73 19.72 -9.11 3.81
CA PRO A 73 19.00 -7.84 3.90
C PRO A 73 19.96 -6.65 4.02
N GLU A 74 19.43 -5.45 3.79
CA GLU A 74 20.14 -4.19 4.02
C GLU A 74 20.51 -4.02 5.51
N TYR A 75 19.62 -4.43 6.42
CA TYR A 75 19.90 -4.49 7.85
C TYR A 75 19.46 -5.83 8.47
N GLN A 76 20.31 -6.35 9.36
CA GLN A 76 20.03 -7.59 10.10
C GLN A 76 20.68 -7.55 11.47
N ASP A 77 19.90 -7.92 12.48
CA ASP A 77 20.39 -8.30 13.81
C ASP A 77 19.81 -9.67 14.23
N GLN A 78 19.80 -9.95 15.55
CA GLN A 78 19.22 -11.18 16.09
C GLN A 78 17.70 -11.26 15.90
N PHE A 79 17.00 -10.13 15.96
CA PHE A 79 15.54 -10.02 16.04
C PHE A 79 14.90 -9.36 14.82
N THR A 80 15.69 -8.86 13.89
CA THR A 80 15.20 -8.00 12.80
C THR A 80 15.87 -8.37 11.50
N LEU A 81 15.08 -8.45 10.43
CA LEU A 81 15.54 -8.45 9.04
C LEU A 81 14.81 -7.32 8.32
N ASN A 82 15.53 -6.28 7.88
CA ASN A 82 14.94 -5.19 7.11
C ASN A 82 15.38 -5.27 5.65
N TYR A 83 14.40 -5.45 4.76
CA TYR A 83 14.59 -5.52 3.32
C TYR A 83 14.03 -4.25 2.67
N ASP A 84 14.88 -3.23 2.49
CA ASP A 84 14.46 -1.93 1.96
C ASP A 84 13.93 -2.05 0.52
N LYS A 85 14.56 -2.92 -0.29
CA LYS A 85 14.12 -3.21 -1.66
C LYS A 85 12.72 -3.82 -1.73
N HIS A 86 12.32 -4.53 -0.68
CA HIS A 86 10.99 -5.11 -0.55
C HIS A 86 10.04 -4.20 0.25
N GLN A 87 10.54 -3.13 0.86
CA GLN A 87 9.78 -2.27 1.77
C GLN A 87 9.09 -3.07 2.89
N VAL A 88 9.80 -4.07 3.42
CA VAL A 88 9.31 -4.98 4.46
C VAL A 88 10.39 -5.24 5.51
N SER A 89 9.99 -5.13 6.78
CA SER A 89 10.76 -5.58 7.94
C SER A 89 10.10 -6.80 8.57
N PHE A 90 10.91 -7.80 8.94
CA PHE A 90 10.50 -8.97 9.70
C PHE A 90 11.08 -8.92 11.11
N TYR A 91 10.22 -9.06 12.11
CA TYR A 91 10.62 -9.14 13.52
C TYR A 91 10.48 -10.57 14.01
N LEU A 92 11.55 -11.07 14.61
CA LEU A 92 11.79 -12.47 14.92
C LEU A 92 11.75 -12.70 16.43
N ASP A 93 11.38 -13.92 16.83
CA ASP A 93 11.66 -14.40 18.17
C ASP A 93 13.09 -14.94 18.33
N ASN A 94 13.40 -15.39 19.54
CA ASN A 94 14.67 -16.05 19.88
C ASN A 94 14.97 -17.32 19.06
N GLN A 95 13.98 -17.89 18.37
CA GLN A 95 14.12 -19.07 17.51
C GLN A 95 14.29 -18.69 16.03
N GLY A 96 14.36 -17.39 15.72
CA GLY A 96 14.44 -16.90 14.35
C GLY A 96 13.13 -17.08 13.57
N ILE A 97 11.99 -17.10 14.25
CA ILE A 97 10.65 -17.23 13.66
C ILE A 97 9.96 -15.86 13.65
N VAL A 98 9.38 -15.47 12.50
CA VAL A 98 8.64 -14.22 12.36
C VAL A 98 7.44 -14.16 13.31
N LYS A 99 7.43 -13.16 14.21
CA LYS A 99 6.33 -12.83 15.15
C LYS A 99 5.50 -11.66 14.70
N SER A 100 6.12 -10.69 14.06
CA SER A 100 5.45 -9.60 13.38
C SER A 100 6.22 -9.23 12.12
N LEU A 101 5.54 -8.54 11.23
CA LEU A 101 6.16 -7.94 10.05
C LEU A 101 5.51 -6.59 9.78
N GLU A 102 6.28 -5.70 9.19
CA GLU A 102 5.86 -4.34 8.90
C GLU A 102 6.17 -4.02 7.44
N THR A 103 5.28 -3.27 6.78
CA THR A 103 5.53 -2.75 5.43
C THR A 103 5.41 -1.24 5.38
N THR A 104 6.26 -0.64 4.56
CA THR A 104 6.27 0.80 4.22
C THR A 104 5.95 1.01 2.75
N ASP A 105 5.22 0.08 2.11
CA ASP A 105 4.91 0.12 0.69
C ASP A 105 4.31 1.48 0.28
N ALA A 106 4.88 2.09 -0.77
CA ALA A 106 4.50 3.42 -1.22
C ALA A 106 3.03 3.54 -1.67
N LYS A 107 2.38 2.43 -2.06
CA LYS A 107 0.96 2.37 -2.41
C LYS A 107 0.05 2.56 -1.20
N LEU A 108 0.57 2.40 0.01
CA LEU A 108 -0.15 2.68 1.26
C LEU A 108 -0.09 4.17 1.63
N VAL A 109 0.94 4.91 1.22
CA VAL A 109 1.13 6.34 1.54
C VAL A 109 -0.09 7.23 1.20
N PRO A 110 -0.80 7.02 0.07
CA PRO A 110 -1.97 7.83 -0.27
C PRO A 110 -3.23 7.54 0.56
N VAL A 111 -3.21 6.51 1.40
CA VAL A 111 -4.34 6.15 2.26
C VAL A 111 -4.41 7.14 3.42
N SER A 112 -5.53 7.86 3.53
CA SER A 112 -5.78 8.76 4.65
C SER A 112 -6.36 8.01 5.84
N HIS A 113 -6.20 8.61 7.03
CA HIS A 113 -6.81 8.12 8.27
C HIS A 113 -8.33 7.99 8.14
N ASP A 114 -9.01 9.01 7.60
CA ASP A 114 -10.46 8.97 7.32
C ASP A 114 -10.87 7.81 6.40
N GLN A 115 -10.04 7.47 5.42
CA GLN A 115 -10.34 6.36 4.52
C GLN A 115 -10.26 5.01 5.24
N VAL A 116 -9.31 4.84 6.15
CA VAL A 116 -9.23 3.63 6.99
C VAL A 116 -10.47 3.52 7.85
N ALA A 117 -10.83 4.59 8.58
CA ALA A 117 -12.02 4.61 9.41
C ALA A 117 -13.32 4.34 8.62
N LYS A 118 -13.46 4.92 7.42
CA LYS A 118 -14.61 4.69 6.54
C LYS A 118 -14.67 3.26 6.00
N THR A 119 -13.53 2.64 5.71
CA THR A 119 -13.47 1.32 5.07
C THR A 119 -13.54 0.17 6.08
N LEU A 120 -12.84 0.32 7.21
CA LEU A 120 -12.67 -0.74 8.21
C LEU A 120 -13.55 -0.52 9.45
N GLY A 121 -14.15 0.65 9.60
CA GLY A 121 -14.94 1.01 10.78
C GLY A 121 -14.05 1.49 11.93
N LYS A 122 -14.53 1.27 13.16
CA LYS A 122 -13.81 1.69 14.38
C LYS A 122 -12.71 0.67 14.73
N PRO A 123 -11.49 1.10 15.08
CA PRO A 123 -10.46 0.19 15.58
C PRO A 123 -10.86 -0.40 16.94
N PHE A 124 -10.36 -1.59 17.25
CA PHE A 124 -10.57 -2.20 18.57
C PHE A 124 -9.64 -1.60 19.63
N GLU A 125 -8.51 -1.04 19.19
CA GLU A 125 -7.51 -0.39 20.04
C GLU A 125 -6.89 0.77 19.28
N SER A 126 -6.66 1.87 19.98
CA SER A 126 -5.95 3.03 19.44
C SER A 126 -5.08 3.66 20.52
N ASP A 127 -3.89 4.11 20.16
CA ASP A 127 -2.96 4.79 21.07
C ASP A 127 -2.34 6.01 20.39
N ALA A 128 -2.01 7.03 21.17
CA ALA A 128 -1.48 8.31 20.69
C ALA A 128 -0.39 8.83 21.63
N GLY A 129 0.77 9.19 21.09
CA GLY A 129 1.87 9.72 21.90
C GLY A 129 3.03 10.22 21.05
N ALA A 130 3.67 11.30 21.49
CA ALA A 130 4.87 11.86 20.85
C ALA A 130 4.75 12.07 19.31
N GLY A 131 3.61 12.56 18.85
CA GLY A 131 3.35 12.80 17.42
C GLY A 131 3.14 11.53 16.58
N GLN A 132 2.99 10.37 17.24
CA GLN A 132 2.57 9.11 16.65
C GLN A 132 1.12 8.81 17.02
N TYR A 133 0.46 8.08 16.14
CA TYR A 133 -0.89 7.58 16.35
C TYR A 133 -0.99 6.16 15.79
N TYR A 134 -1.59 5.25 16.54
CA TYR A 134 -1.68 3.83 16.22
C TYR A 134 -3.13 3.40 16.27
N GLU A 135 -3.57 2.61 15.29
CA GLU A 135 -4.90 2.02 15.28
C GLU A 135 -4.84 0.56 14.86
N SER A 136 -5.43 -0.31 15.68
CA SER A 136 -5.43 -1.76 15.47
C SER A 136 -6.81 -2.29 15.06
N TYR A 137 -6.80 -3.18 14.08
CA TYR A 137 -7.99 -3.82 13.50
C TYR A 137 -7.77 -5.34 13.41
N HIS A 138 -8.85 -6.10 13.65
CA HIS A 138 -8.78 -7.55 13.52
C HIS A 138 -8.75 -7.98 12.04
N ALA A 139 -7.85 -8.91 11.73
CA ALA A 139 -7.73 -9.58 10.44
C ALA A 139 -7.72 -11.10 10.64
N GLY A 140 -8.89 -11.67 10.93
CA GLY A 140 -9.04 -13.09 11.22
C GLY A 140 -8.40 -13.46 12.57
N LYS A 141 -7.28 -14.19 12.53
CA LYS A 141 -6.51 -14.60 13.74
C LYS A 141 -5.30 -13.70 14.03
N ASN A 142 -5.12 -12.67 13.23
CA ASN A 142 -4.02 -11.73 13.27
C ASN A 142 -4.60 -10.32 13.46
N ASP A 143 -3.77 -9.40 13.90
CA ASP A 143 -4.11 -7.99 13.99
C ASP A 143 -3.29 -7.18 12.99
N VAL A 144 -3.87 -6.07 12.55
CA VAL A 144 -3.25 -5.07 11.67
C VAL A 144 -3.22 -3.76 12.42
N THR A 145 -2.03 -3.20 12.60
CA THR A 145 -1.87 -1.86 13.20
C THR A 145 -1.39 -0.89 12.13
N PHE A 146 -2.17 0.16 11.91
CA PHE A 146 -1.79 1.29 11.07
C PHE A 146 -1.01 2.29 11.93
N HIS A 147 0.23 2.59 11.52
CA HIS A 147 1.10 3.54 12.20
C HIS A 147 1.05 4.88 11.49
N TRP A 148 0.67 5.91 12.20
CA TRP A 148 0.49 7.26 11.68
C TRP A 148 1.42 8.24 12.39
N THR A 149 1.77 9.32 11.70
CA THR A 149 2.44 10.46 12.33
C THR A 149 1.85 11.79 11.89
N SER A 150 1.71 12.73 12.82
CA SER A 150 1.35 14.13 12.54
C SER A 150 2.56 15.02 12.25
N MET A 151 3.78 14.53 12.49
CA MET A 151 5.01 15.33 12.39
C MET A 151 5.45 15.61 10.95
N LYS A 152 4.92 14.88 9.96
CA LYS A 152 5.28 15.03 8.55
C LYS A 152 4.52 16.14 7.83
N LYS A 153 3.39 16.58 8.36
CA LYS A 153 2.53 17.58 7.72
C LYS A 153 2.39 18.82 8.61
N PRO A 154 2.69 20.03 8.10
CA PRO A 154 2.65 21.26 8.90
C PRO A 154 1.27 21.59 9.49
N ASN A 155 0.19 21.07 8.89
CA ASN A 155 -1.19 21.25 9.33
C ASN A 155 -1.62 20.25 10.42
N GLY A 156 -0.72 19.36 10.87
CA GLY A 156 -1.02 18.33 11.86
C GLY A 156 -1.78 17.11 11.33
N GLU A 157 -2.01 17.04 10.02
CA GLU A 157 -2.71 15.91 9.40
C GLU A 157 -1.87 14.63 9.50
N LEU A 158 -2.55 13.52 9.79
CA LEU A 158 -1.91 12.22 9.91
C LEU A 158 -1.39 11.72 8.55
N SER A 159 -0.20 11.14 8.59
CA SER A 159 0.42 10.45 7.46
C SER A 159 0.72 9.02 7.85
N LEU A 160 0.24 8.06 7.05
CA LEU A 160 0.57 6.65 7.26
C LEU A 160 2.08 6.47 7.06
N THR A 161 2.75 5.90 8.05
CA THR A 161 4.18 5.60 8.00
C THR A 161 4.42 4.13 7.68
N SER A 162 3.60 3.25 8.25
CA SER A 162 3.73 1.82 8.06
C SER A 162 2.46 1.07 8.47
N VAL A 163 2.40 -0.20 8.07
CA VAL A 163 1.37 -1.15 8.51
C VAL A 163 2.05 -2.38 9.09
N LYS A 164 1.77 -2.67 10.36
CA LYS A 164 2.28 -3.82 11.09
C LYS A 164 1.23 -4.93 11.14
N ILE A 165 1.68 -6.17 11.02
CA ILE A 165 0.86 -7.37 11.15
C ILE A 165 1.48 -8.29 12.21
N GLU A 166 0.66 -8.78 13.13
CA GLU A 166 1.07 -9.73 14.17
C GLU A 166 -0.03 -10.71 14.55
N LYS A 167 0.32 -11.77 15.28
CA LYS A 167 -0.70 -12.69 15.79
C LYS A 167 -1.52 -11.98 16.87
N ALA A 168 -2.84 -12.09 16.78
CA ALA A 168 -3.70 -11.57 17.82
C ALA A 168 -3.36 -12.23 19.17
N PRO A 169 -3.30 -11.46 20.28
CA PRO A 169 -3.10 -12.04 21.59
C PRO A 169 -4.23 -13.02 21.86
N LYS A 170 -3.90 -14.19 22.42
CA LYS A 170 -4.93 -15.09 22.92
C LYS A 170 -5.62 -14.37 24.09
N HIS A 171 -6.75 -13.74 23.83
CA HIS A 171 -7.62 -13.28 24.92
C HIS A 171 -7.96 -14.52 25.74
N LYS A 172 -7.47 -14.57 26.98
CA LYS A 172 -7.93 -15.56 27.96
C LYS A 172 -9.43 -15.31 28.10
N LYS A 173 -10.23 -16.24 27.60
CA LYS A 173 -11.66 -16.30 27.88
C LYS A 173 -11.87 -16.51 29.38
#